data_AF-A0A2H0GB54-F1
#
_entry.id   AF-A0A2H0GB54-F1
#
_cell.length_a   1.000
_cell.length_b   1.000
_cell.length_c   1.000
_cell.angle_alpha   90.00
_cell.angle_beta   90.00
_cell.angle_gamma   90.00
#
_symmetry.space_group_name_H-M   'P 1'
#
loop_
_entity.id
_entity.type
_entity.pdbx_description
1 polymer ?
#
loop_
_entity_poly.entity_id
_entity_poly.type
_entity_poly.pdbx_seq_one_letter_code
_entity_poly.pdbx_strand_id
1 'polypeptide(L)'
;EGFKLTSTGGYYHSLPTDTLRAFIDRCAEAQRAMGFENEKDHPEVAPAQFELNYSYTDALIGADQIQLYKLVCRQIARNMGLTASFLPKPIVGIN
;
A
#
# COMPACT_ATOMS: atom_id res chain seq x y z
N GLU A 1 -15.44 16.40 2.62
CA GLU A 1 -15.48 15.55 1.43
C GLU A 1 -14.70 14.27 1.71
N GLY A 2 -15.16 13.11 1.22
CA GLY A 2 -14.52 11.80 1.48
C GLY A 2 -13.31 11.54 0.57
N PHE A 3 -12.69 10.36 0.69
CA PHE A 3 -11.61 9.95 -0.19
C PHE A 3 -12.09 9.86 -1.65
N LYS A 4 -11.32 10.46 -2.57
CA LYS A 4 -11.47 10.24 -4.01
C LYS A 4 -10.60 9.05 -4.44
N LEU A 5 -11.20 8.08 -5.11
CA LEU A 5 -10.52 6.86 -5.58
C LEU A 5 -9.55 7.21 -6.71
N THR A 6 -8.32 6.69 -6.60
CA THR A 6 -7.21 6.99 -7.52
C THR A 6 -7.14 6.01 -8.69
N SER A 7 -7.69 4.80 -8.51
CA SER A 7 -7.90 3.80 -9.55
C SER A 7 -9.31 3.24 -9.41
N THR A 8 -9.94 2.94 -10.55
CA THR A 8 -11.26 2.29 -10.65
C THR A 8 -11.13 0.78 -10.87
N GLY A 9 -9.91 0.27 -11.09
CA GLY A 9 -9.64 -1.15 -11.31
C GLY A 9 -9.67 -1.94 -10.00
N GLY A 10 -10.23 -3.16 -10.05
CA GLY A 10 -10.14 -4.15 -8.97
C GLY A 10 -9.03 -5.18 -9.20
N TYR A 11 -9.16 -6.35 -8.57
CA TYR A 11 -8.20 -7.45 -8.61
C TYR A 11 -7.62 -7.70 -10.02
N TYR A 12 -6.28 -7.72 -10.14
CA TYR A 12 -5.52 -7.90 -11.39
C TYR A 12 -5.57 -6.78 -12.44
N HIS A 13 -6.03 -5.56 -12.13
CA HIS A 13 -5.73 -4.40 -12.98
C HIS A 13 -4.28 -3.92 -12.81
N SER A 14 -3.33 -4.79 -13.14
CA SER A 14 -1.89 -4.56 -13.14
C SER A 14 -1.42 -4.06 -14.50
N LEU A 15 -2.09 -3.04 -15.04
CA LEU A 15 -1.57 -2.36 -16.22
C LEU A 15 -0.33 -1.55 -15.79
N PRO A 16 0.77 -1.56 -16.57
CA PRO A 16 2.01 -0.84 -16.23
C PRO A 16 1.82 0.67 -15.99
N THR A 17 0.73 1.25 -16.49
CA THR A 17 0.39 2.67 -16.36
C THR A 17 -0.61 2.97 -15.25
N ASP A 18 -1.03 1.98 -14.46
CA ASP A 18 -1.96 2.20 -13.34
C ASP A 18 -1.25 2.90 -12.16
N THR A 19 -1.83 4.01 -11.70
CA THR A 19 -1.31 4.83 -10.60
C THR A 19 -1.13 4.03 -9.30
N LEU A 20 -2.07 3.13 -8.98
CA LEU A 20 -2.01 2.27 -7.81
C LEU A 20 -0.86 1.28 -7.92
N ARG A 21 -0.66 0.68 -9.11
CA ARG A 21 0.46 -0.24 -9.35
C ARG A 21 1.80 0.47 -9.14
N ALA A 22 1.96 1.65 -9.73
CA ALA A 22 3.17 2.46 -9.56
C ALA A 22 3.42 2.86 -8.09
N PHE A 23 2.35 3.09 -7.32
CA PHE A 23 2.45 3.36 -5.88
C PHE A 23 2.94 2.12 -5.11
N ILE A 24 2.35 0.95 -5.37
CA ILE A 24 2.72 -0.31 -4.72
C ILE A 24 4.18 -0.66 -5.02
N ASP A 25 4.60 -0.58 -6.29
CA ASP A 25 5.97 -0.90 -6.70
C ASP A 25 7.00 -0.01 -5.97
N ARG A 26 6.74 1.29 -5.87
CA ARG A 26 7.60 2.22 -5.10
C ARG A 26 7.63 1.90 -3.62
N CYS A 27 6.51 1.49 -3.03
CA CYS A 27 6.46 1.07 -1.63
C CYS A 27 7.27 -0.21 -1.40
N ALA A 28 7.17 -1.19 -2.29
CA ALA A 28 7.92 -2.44 -2.22
C ALA A 28 9.43 -2.20 -2.41
N GLU A 29 9.83 -1.32 -3.33
CA GLU A 29 11.23 -0.92 -3.52
C GLU A 29 11.82 -0.24 -2.28
N ALA A 30 11.11 0.74 -1.70
CA ALA A 30 11.56 1.43 -0.51
C ALA A 30 11.69 0.50 0.70
N GLN A 31 10.73 -0.41 0.88
CA GLN A 31 10.78 -1.41 1.96
C GLN A 31 11.95 -2.39 1.77
N ARG A 32 12.18 -2.87 0.54
CA ARG A 32 13.35 -3.71 0.23
C ARG A 32 14.66 -2.98 0.54
N ALA A 33 14.77 -1.70 0.22
CA ALA A 33 15.95 -0.90 0.54
C ALA A 33 16.16 -0.71 2.06
N MET A 34 15.09 -0.82 2.86
CA MET A 34 15.14 -0.78 4.32
C MET A 34 15.36 -2.17 4.97
N GLY A 35 15.52 -3.23 4.17
CA GLY A 35 15.76 -4.59 4.65
C GLY A 35 14.50 -5.40 4.95
N PHE A 36 13.33 -4.98 4.46
CA PHE A 36 12.13 -5.81 4.51
C PHE A 36 12.23 -6.90 3.44
N GLU A 37 11.94 -8.14 3.82
CA GLU A 37 11.80 -9.26 2.88
C GLU A 37 10.38 -9.26 2.30
N ASN A 38 10.20 -8.66 1.13
CA ASN A 38 8.90 -8.59 0.45
C ASN A 38 8.49 -9.97 -0.09
N GLU A 39 7.31 -10.46 0.28
CA GLU A 39 6.78 -11.76 -0.14
C GLU A 39 5.76 -11.63 -1.27
N LYS A 40 4.86 -10.66 -1.14
CA LYS A 40 3.75 -10.47 -2.07
C LYS A 40 3.25 -9.04 -2.03
N ASP A 41 2.99 -8.47 -3.19
CA ASP A 41 2.35 -7.16 -3.32
C ASP A 41 1.34 -7.19 -4.47
N HIS A 42 0.15 -6.63 -4.26
CA HIS A 42 -0.88 -6.55 -5.29
C HIS A 42 -1.97 -5.50 -4.99
N PRO A 43 -2.63 -4.99 -6.04
CA PRO A 43 -3.96 -4.39 -5.90
C PRO A 43 -4.95 -5.39 -5.29
N GLU A 44 -5.85 -4.87 -4.47
CA GLU A 44 -6.91 -5.65 -3.85
C GLU A 44 -8.21 -5.61 -4.68
N VAL A 45 -9.24 -6.30 -4.20
CA VAL A 45 -10.54 -6.40 -4.88
C VAL A 45 -11.21 -5.03 -5.03
N ALA A 46 -11.13 -4.17 -4.01
CA ALA A 46 -11.75 -2.85 -4.05
C ALA A 46 -10.88 -1.83 -4.82
N PRO A 47 -11.51 -0.83 -5.47
CA PRO A 47 -10.76 0.19 -6.18
C PRO A 47 -9.84 0.99 -5.26
N ALA A 48 -8.61 1.24 -5.72
CA ALA A 48 -7.57 1.94 -4.95
C ALA A 48 -7.18 1.26 -3.61
N GLN A 49 -7.51 -0.02 -3.43
CA GLN A 49 -7.09 -0.84 -2.29
C GLN A 49 -5.84 -1.64 -2.66
N PHE A 50 -4.94 -1.87 -1.70
CA PHE A 50 -3.70 -2.61 -1.92
C PHE A 50 -3.33 -3.47 -0.71
N GLU A 51 -2.56 -4.51 -0.98
CA GLU A 51 -1.92 -5.36 0.02
C GLU A 51 -0.42 -5.48 -0.30
N LEU A 52 0.42 -5.42 0.75
CA LEU A 52 1.85 -5.64 0.68
C LEU A 52 2.28 -6.43 1.91
N ASN A 53 2.81 -7.62 1.68
CA ASN A 53 3.21 -8.57 2.69
C ASN A 53 4.73 -8.72 2.70
N TYR A 54 5.28 -8.75 3.90
CA TYR A 54 6.69 -8.98 4.16
C TYR A 54 6.84 -10.09 5.21
N SER A 55 8.00 -10.75 5.20
CA SER A 55 8.25 -11.90 6.06
C SER A 55 8.18 -11.57 7.54
N TYR A 56 7.78 -12.59 8.32
CA TYR A 56 7.67 -12.47 9.77
C TYR A 56 9.04 -12.28 10.41
N THR A 57 9.04 -11.71 11.63
CA THR A 57 10.25 -11.50 12.42
C THR A 57 9.90 -11.54 13.92
N ASP A 58 10.87 -11.26 14.79
CA ASP A 58 10.64 -11.11 16.23
C ASP A 58 9.52 -10.10 16.52
N ALA A 59 8.70 -10.37 17.54
CA ALA A 59 7.51 -9.59 17.82
C ALA A 59 7.77 -8.09 18.03
N LEU A 60 8.88 -7.72 18.69
CA LEU A 60 9.21 -6.32 18.91
C LEU A 60 9.63 -5.65 17.58
N ILE A 61 10.45 -6.35 16.79
CA ILE A 61 10.87 -5.88 15.47
C ILE A 61 9.67 -5.75 14.53
N GLY A 62 8.74 -6.71 14.57
CA GLY A 62 7.52 -6.69 13.77
C GLY A 62 6.62 -5.49 14.12
N ALA A 63 6.53 -5.13 15.40
CA ALA A 63 5.81 -3.93 15.84
C ALA A 63 6.43 -2.64 15.26
N ASP A 64 7.76 -2.54 15.28
CA ASP A 64 8.49 -1.41 14.70
C ASP A 64 8.33 -1.36 13.16
N GLN A 65 8.43 -2.51 12.50
CA GLN A 65 8.25 -2.64 11.05
C GLN A 65 6.86 -2.20 10.61
N ILE A 66 5.80 -2.51 11.37
CA ILE A 66 4.43 -2.05 11.06
C ILE A 66 4.34 -0.52 11.07
N GLN A 67 5.01 0.15 12.02
CA GLN A 67 5.02 1.61 12.08
C GLN A 67 5.77 2.21 10.89
N LEU A 68 6.94 1.65 10.57
CA LEU A 68 7.74 2.06 9.42
C LEU A 68 7.01 1.85 8.10
N TYR A 69 6.38 0.70 7.91
CA TYR A 69 5.53 0.38 6.76
C TYR A 69 4.48 1.48 6.53
N LYS A 70 3.71 1.80 7.58
CA LYS A 70 2.66 2.83 7.49
C LYS A 70 3.22 4.22 7.23
N LEU A 71 4.39 4.56 7.78
CA LEU A 71 5.03 5.86 7.57
C LEU A 71 5.52 6.01 6.13
N VAL A 72 6.25 5.01 5.62
CA VAL A 72 6.83 4.98 4.27
C VAL A 72 5.73 5.04 3.21
N CYS A 73 4.69 4.21 3.34
CA CYS A 73 3.56 4.23 2.41
C CYS A 73 2.89 5.60 2.35
N ARG A 74 2.70 6.29 3.49
CA ARG A 74 2.14 7.66 3.50
C ARG A 74 3.07 8.67 2.85
N GLN A 75 4.37 8.57 3.08
CA GLN A 75 5.35 9.49 2.50
C GLN A 75 5.43 9.32 0.96
N ILE A 76 5.42 8.08 0.48
CA ILE A 76 5.42 7.78 -0.96
C ILE A 76 4.12 8.26 -1.60
N ALA A 77 2.98 7.99 -0.97
CA ALA A 77 1.69 8.50 -1.45
C ALA A 77 1.72 10.02 -1.57
N ARG A 78 2.21 10.72 -0.54
CA ARG A 78 2.35 12.18 -0.53
C ARG A 78 3.24 12.68 -1.68
N ASN A 79 4.37 12.01 -1.94
CA ASN A 79 5.27 12.36 -3.04
C ASN A 79 4.61 12.17 -4.43
N MET A 80 3.60 11.32 -4.53
CA MET A 80 2.79 11.10 -5.73
C MET A 80 1.54 11.98 -5.80
N GLY A 81 1.33 12.89 -4.84
CA GLY A 81 0.11 13.70 -4.74
C GLY A 81 -1.12 12.91 -4.29
N LEU A 82 -0.93 11.77 -3.63
CA LEU A 82 -1.96 10.87 -3.14
C LEU A 82 -2.00 10.84 -1.61
N THR A 83 -3.03 10.19 -1.05
CA THR A 83 -3.13 9.91 0.39
C THR A 83 -3.35 8.41 0.60
N ALA A 84 -2.43 7.76 1.31
CA ALA A 84 -2.62 6.38 1.78
C ALA A 84 -3.32 6.35 3.13
N SER A 85 -4.37 5.53 3.26
CA SER A 85 -5.14 5.35 4.50
C SER A 85 -5.03 3.91 4.98
N PHE A 86 -4.91 3.74 6.29
CA PHE A 86 -4.93 2.44 6.97
C PHE A 86 -6.13 2.34 7.93
N LEU A 87 -7.16 3.17 7.71
CA LEU A 87 -8.43 3.03 8.40
C LEU A 87 -9.11 1.73 7.94
N PRO A 88 -9.74 0.97 8.84
CA PRO A 88 -10.39 -0.29 8.47
C PRO A 88 -11.62 -0.09 7.58
N LYS A 89 -12.23 1.11 7.58
CA LYS A 89 -13.36 1.47 6.73
C LYS A 89 -13.30 2.93 6.28
N PRO A 90 -12.52 3.26 5.25
CA PRO A 90 -12.37 4.64 4.79
C PRO A 90 -13.56 5.12 3.94
N ILE A 91 -14.27 4.21 3.27
CA ILE A 91 -15.41 4.52 2.40
C ILE A 91 -16.56 3.55 2.69
N VAL A 92 -17.76 4.09 2.91
CA VAL A 92 -18.97 3.29 3.15
C VAL A 92 -19.36 2.54 1.87
N GLY A 93 -19.67 1.25 1.98
CA GLY A 93 -20.12 0.42 0.85
C GLY A 93 -19.02 -0.12 -0.07
N ILE A 94 -17.76 0.18 0.21
CA ILE A 94 -16.58 -0.37 -0.48
C ILE A 94 -15.75 -1.14 0.54
N ASN A 95 -15.18 -2.30 0.16
CA ASN A 95 -14.33 -3.08 1.05
C ASN A 95 -13.07 -2.32 1.45
#